data_AF-A0A8J6KIT5-F1
#
_entry.id   AF-A0A8J6KIT5-F1
#
_cell.length_a   1.000
_cell.length_b   1.000
_cell.length_c   1.000
_cell.angle_alpha   90.00
_cell.angle_beta   90.00
_cell.angle_gamma   90.00
#
_symmetry.space_group_name_H-M   'P 1'
#
loop_
_entity.id
_entity.type
_entity.pdbx_description
1 polymer ?
#
loop_
_entity_poly.entity_id
_entity_poly.type
_entity_poly.pdbx_seq_one_letter_code
_entity_poly.pdbx_strand_id
1 'polypeptide(L)'
;MFPTLEIDVEGQLKRLKGFAERIRPMVRDGVYFMYEALHGPPKKILVEGANAALLDIDFGTYPFVTSSNCTVGGVCTGLGIPPQNIGDVYGVVKAYTTRVGIGAFPTEQINPHSLPPPANQEILQKVEVEYETLPGWKADTTGARKWDDLPPQAQSYVRFVENHLGVASMCHGSVLSTPRPEALDTLRGWYPSTRPSKK
;
A
#
# COMPACT_ATOMS: atom_id res chain seq x y z
N MET A 1 9.96 -28.03 5.92
CA MET A 1 9.62 -28.68 4.62
C MET A 1 8.30 -29.41 4.82
N PHE A 2 7.35 -29.36 3.88
CA PHE A 2 6.00 -29.91 4.07
C PHE A 2 5.98 -31.42 3.72
N PRO A 3 5.90 -32.35 4.70
CA PRO A 3 6.16 -33.77 4.43
C PRO A 3 4.99 -34.48 3.71
N THR A 4 3.81 -33.87 3.72
CA THR A 4 2.55 -34.40 3.19
C THR A 4 2.17 -33.80 1.84
N LEU A 5 3.05 -32.99 1.23
CA LEU A 5 2.76 -32.31 -0.03
C LEU A 5 3.16 -33.18 -1.22
N GLU A 6 2.23 -34.00 -1.69
CA GLU A 6 2.37 -34.68 -2.98
C GLU A 6 2.26 -33.68 -4.13
N ILE A 7 3.16 -33.77 -5.12
CA ILE A 7 3.22 -32.86 -6.27
C ILE A 7 3.26 -33.68 -7.56
N ASP A 8 2.22 -33.53 -8.39
CA ASP A 8 2.21 -34.04 -9.77
C ASP A 8 3.16 -33.22 -10.65
N VAL A 9 4.43 -33.64 -10.69
CA VAL A 9 5.50 -33.00 -11.45
C VAL A 9 5.18 -32.95 -12.96
N GLU A 10 4.62 -34.02 -13.52
CA GLU A 10 4.33 -34.10 -14.96
C GLU A 10 3.12 -33.25 -15.36
N GLY A 11 2.05 -33.24 -14.57
CA GLY A 11 0.92 -32.34 -14.76
C GLY A 11 1.31 -30.87 -14.61
N GLN A 12 2.17 -30.54 -13.64
CA GLN A 12 2.72 -29.18 -13.53
C GLN A 12 3.61 -28.83 -14.74
N LEU A 13 4.50 -29.73 -15.17
CA LEU A 13 5.37 -29.50 -16.32
C LEU A 13 4.58 -29.32 -17.62
N LYS A 14 3.53 -30.13 -17.84
CA LYS A 14 2.59 -30.00 -18.96
C LYS A 14 1.85 -28.67 -18.93
N ARG A 15 1.38 -28.23 -17.76
CA ARG A 15 0.69 -26.95 -17.56
C ARG A 15 1.64 -25.76 -17.81
N LEU A 16 2.86 -25.81 -17.29
CA LEU A 16 3.88 -24.77 -17.47
C LEU A 16 4.32 -24.65 -18.93
N LYS A 17 4.51 -25.77 -19.66
CA LYS A 17 4.76 -25.76 -21.11
C LYS A 17 3.63 -25.07 -21.89
N GLY A 18 2.37 -25.30 -21.50
CA GLY A 18 1.21 -24.61 -22.08
C GLY A 18 1.15 -23.10 -21.79
N PHE A 19 1.71 -22.64 -20.67
CA PHE A 19 1.88 -21.21 -20.40
C PHE A 19 3.11 -20.63 -21.11
N ALA A 20 4.20 -21.39 -21.27
CA ALA A 20 5.43 -20.92 -21.90
C ALA A 20 5.17 -20.39 -23.32
N GLU A 21 4.49 -21.15 -24.18
CA GLU A 21 4.19 -20.69 -25.55
C GLU A 21 3.24 -19.48 -25.59
N ARG A 22 2.38 -19.30 -24.58
CA ARG A 22 1.53 -18.10 -24.44
C ARG A 22 2.30 -16.87 -23.98
N ILE A 23 3.34 -17.05 -23.16
CA ILE A 23 4.15 -15.97 -22.59
C ILE A 23 5.29 -15.58 -23.54
N ARG A 24 5.84 -16.52 -24.30
CA ARG A 24 6.94 -16.36 -25.26
C ARG A 24 6.90 -15.09 -26.13
N PRO A 25 5.79 -14.69 -26.78
CA PRO A 25 5.75 -13.47 -27.59
C PRO A 25 5.79 -12.16 -26.78
N MET A 26 5.67 -12.22 -25.45
CA MET A 26 5.80 -11.07 -24.55
C MET A 26 7.17 -10.99 -23.85
N VAL A 27 8.03 -12.01 -24.03
CA VAL A 27 9.39 -12.02 -23.45
C VAL A 27 10.29 -11.07 -24.26
N ARG A 28 11.02 -10.20 -23.56
CA ARG A 28 11.98 -9.24 -24.11
C ARG A 28 13.11 -9.01 -23.12
N ASP A 29 14.22 -8.42 -23.58
CA ASP A 29 15.19 -7.82 -22.68
C ASP A 29 14.54 -6.61 -21.97
N GLY A 30 14.41 -6.69 -20.64
CA GLY A 30 13.82 -5.64 -19.82
C GLY A 30 14.73 -4.42 -19.67
N VAL A 31 16.05 -4.63 -19.55
CA VAL A 31 17.03 -3.57 -19.32
C VAL A 31 17.23 -2.75 -20.59
N TYR A 32 17.39 -3.43 -21.73
CA TYR A 32 17.46 -2.75 -23.03
C TYR A 32 16.16 -2.02 -23.38
N PHE A 33 14.99 -2.62 -23.11
CA PHE A 33 13.71 -1.92 -23.27
C PHE A 33 13.61 -0.65 -22.40
N MET A 34 14.04 -0.71 -21.14
CA MET A 34 14.02 0.47 -20.26
C MET A 34 15.03 1.52 -20.70
N TYR A 35 16.20 1.11 -21.21
CA TYR A 35 17.17 2.02 -21.82
C TYR A 35 16.57 2.77 -23.01
N GLU A 36 15.89 2.09 -23.95
CA GLU A 36 15.17 2.71 -25.07
C GLU A 36 13.95 3.55 -24.64
N ALA A 37 13.33 3.22 -23.50
CA ALA A 37 12.23 4.00 -22.93
C ALA A 37 12.70 5.32 -22.30
N LEU A 38 13.93 5.37 -21.80
CA LEU A 38 14.55 6.55 -21.17
C LEU A 38 15.30 7.46 -22.17
N HIS A 39 15.99 6.88 -23.16
CA HIS A 39 16.86 7.63 -24.09
C HIS A 39 16.26 7.84 -25.49
N GLY A 40 15.16 7.17 -25.81
CA GLY A 40 14.43 7.34 -27.07
C GLY A 40 13.51 8.59 -27.06
N PRO A 41 12.48 8.62 -27.92
CA PRO A 41 11.46 9.67 -27.87
C PRO A 41 10.84 9.79 -26.47
N PRO A 42 10.63 11.02 -25.95
CA PRO A 42 10.26 11.23 -24.55
C PRO A 42 8.92 10.57 -24.19
N LYS A 43 8.97 9.65 -23.22
CA LYS A 43 7.82 8.90 -22.70
C LYS A 43 7.59 9.25 -21.24
N LYS A 44 6.31 9.34 -20.83
CA LYS A 44 5.95 9.33 -19.41
C LYS A 44 5.88 7.88 -18.95
N ILE A 45 6.66 7.53 -17.93
CA ILE A 45 6.72 6.18 -17.36
C ILE A 45 6.11 6.26 -15.96
N LEU A 46 5.07 5.46 -15.70
CA LEU A 46 4.52 5.25 -14.37
C LEU A 46 4.96 3.87 -13.89
N VAL A 47 5.47 3.79 -12.67
CA VAL A 47 5.80 2.53 -12.01
C VAL A 47 4.80 2.33 -10.87
N GLU A 48 3.99 1.27 -10.96
CA GLU A 48 3.05 0.89 -9.90
C GLU A 48 3.79 0.04 -8.86
N GLY A 49 3.90 0.56 -7.64
CA GLY A 49 4.50 -0.17 -6.51
C GLY A 49 3.53 -1.21 -5.94
N ALA A 50 3.99 -2.46 -5.84
CA ALA A 50 3.27 -3.50 -5.11
C ALA A 50 3.52 -3.40 -3.60
N ASN A 51 2.61 -3.95 -2.80
CA ASN A 51 2.66 -3.96 -1.33
C ASN A 51 2.74 -2.53 -0.74
N ALA A 52 3.57 -2.30 0.26
CA ALA A 52 3.73 -1.01 0.95
C ALA A 52 5.10 -0.92 1.63
N ALA A 53 5.61 0.30 1.85
CA ALA A 53 6.96 0.52 2.41
C ALA A 53 7.20 -0.13 3.79
N LEU A 54 6.18 -0.21 4.66
CA LEU A 54 6.30 -0.87 5.97
C LEU A 54 6.27 -2.41 5.93
N LEU A 55 6.16 -2.98 4.72
CA LEU A 55 6.33 -4.42 4.45
C LEU A 55 7.63 -4.70 3.66
N ASP A 56 8.46 -3.69 3.39
CA ASP A 56 9.78 -3.87 2.74
C ASP A 56 10.67 -4.80 3.59
N ILE A 57 11.44 -5.69 2.95
CA ILE A 57 12.25 -6.69 3.66
C ILE A 57 13.29 -6.07 4.62
N ASP A 58 13.87 -4.92 4.27
CA ASP A 58 14.91 -4.25 5.06
C ASP A 58 14.37 -3.16 6.00
N PHE A 59 13.29 -2.49 5.59
CA PHE A 59 12.75 -1.30 6.28
C PHE A 59 11.39 -1.51 6.97
N GLY A 60 10.75 -2.66 6.76
CA GLY A 60 9.47 -3.02 7.37
C GLY A 60 9.58 -3.67 8.75
N THR A 61 8.45 -4.12 9.29
CA THR A 61 8.41 -4.75 10.63
C THR A 61 8.90 -6.21 10.59
N TYR A 62 10.18 -6.43 10.34
CA TYR A 62 10.79 -7.77 10.26
C TYR A 62 10.52 -8.59 11.54
N PRO A 63 10.19 -9.90 11.46
CA PRO A 63 10.14 -10.76 10.28
C PRO A 63 8.82 -10.72 9.49
N PHE A 64 7.87 -9.85 9.87
CA PHE A 64 6.54 -9.78 9.27
C PHE A 64 6.51 -8.76 8.12
N VAL A 65 7.27 -9.10 7.09
CA VAL A 65 7.54 -8.33 5.86
C VAL A 65 7.32 -9.21 4.63
N THR A 66 7.33 -8.64 3.43
CA THR A 66 7.40 -9.43 2.20
C THR A 66 8.86 -9.82 1.90
N SER A 67 9.07 -10.78 1.00
CA SER A 67 10.39 -11.31 0.65
C SER A 67 11.15 -10.45 -0.39
N SER A 68 10.99 -9.13 -0.34
CA SER A 68 11.49 -8.19 -1.35
C SER A 68 11.45 -6.74 -0.85
N ASN A 69 12.22 -5.86 -1.47
CA ASN A 69 12.03 -4.42 -1.29
C ASN A 69 10.77 -3.92 -2.01
N CYS A 70 10.05 -2.99 -1.37
CA CYS A 70 8.84 -2.33 -1.89
C CYS A 70 8.91 -0.80 -1.73
N THR A 71 10.03 -0.28 -1.25
CA THR A 71 10.42 1.13 -1.31
C THR A 71 10.93 1.52 -2.71
N VAL A 72 11.13 2.82 -2.96
CA VAL A 72 11.59 3.36 -4.25
C VAL A 72 12.92 2.75 -4.75
N GLY A 73 13.79 2.26 -3.85
CA GLY A 73 15.02 1.56 -4.23
C GLY A 73 14.77 0.29 -5.06
N GLY A 74 13.64 -0.40 -4.84
CA GLY A 74 13.20 -1.56 -5.62
C GLY A 74 12.86 -1.23 -7.07
N VAL A 75 12.57 0.03 -7.41
CA VAL A 75 12.35 0.48 -8.79
C VAL A 75 13.66 0.48 -9.56
N CYS A 76 14.73 1.00 -8.96
CA CYS A 76 16.05 1.07 -9.57
C CYS A 76 16.62 -0.33 -9.86
N THR A 77 16.55 -1.23 -8.88
CA THR A 77 17.06 -2.61 -9.01
C THR A 77 16.14 -3.51 -9.83
N GLY A 78 14.82 -3.38 -9.68
CA GLY A 78 13.83 -4.22 -10.37
C GLY A 78 13.62 -3.90 -11.85
N LEU A 79 13.87 -2.64 -12.27
CA LEU A 79 13.72 -2.20 -13.67
C LEU A 79 15.05 -1.86 -14.36
N GLY A 80 16.19 -1.90 -13.63
CA GLY A 80 17.49 -1.51 -14.17
C GLY A 80 17.63 -0.01 -14.45
N ILE A 81 16.88 0.83 -13.72
CA ILE A 81 16.83 2.28 -13.92
C ILE A 81 17.89 2.97 -13.04
N PRO A 82 18.73 3.87 -13.57
CA PRO A 82 19.65 4.66 -12.75
C PRO A 82 18.85 5.57 -11.78
N PRO A 83 19.26 5.74 -10.51
CA PRO A 83 18.54 6.58 -9.56
C PRO A 83 18.33 8.05 -10.00
N GLN A 84 19.19 8.56 -10.90
CA GLN A 84 19.08 9.90 -11.49
C GLN A 84 17.88 10.06 -12.44
N ASN A 85 17.28 8.95 -12.90
CA ASN A 85 16.10 8.94 -13.75
C ASN A 85 14.77 8.77 -12.98
N ILE A 86 14.82 8.67 -11.64
CA ILE A 86 13.61 8.69 -10.81
C ILE A 86 13.10 10.13 -10.71
N GLY A 87 11.87 10.35 -11.17
CA GLY A 87 11.15 11.62 -11.07
C GLY A 87 10.29 11.72 -9.81
N ASP A 88 9.08 12.25 -9.95
CA ASP A 88 8.13 12.41 -8.84
C ASP A 88 7.76 11.07 -8.19
N VAL A 89 7.81 11.02 -6.84
CA VAL A 89 7.45 9.84 -6.04
C VAL A 89 6.18 10.12 -5.24
N TYR A 90 5.09 9.43 -5.56
CA TYR A 90 3.78 9.65 -4.95
C TYR A 90 3.49 8.64 -3.83
N GLY A 91 3.50 9.11 -2.57
CA GLY A 91 3.12 8.30 -1.41
C GLY A 91 1.60 8.14 -1.26
N VAL A 92 1.09 6.92 -1.46
CA VAL A 92 -0.34 6.61 -1.25
C VAL A 92 -0.58 6.28 0.23
N VAL A 93 -1.12 7.25 0.97
CA VAL A 93 -1.43 7.12 2.41
C VAL A 93 -2.94 7.04 2.62
N LYS A 94 -3.38 6.09 3.46
CA LYS A 94 -4.79 5.97 3.88
C LYS A 94 -5.02 6.79 5.16
N ALA A 95 -6.17 7.45 5.26
CA ALA A 95 -6.54 8.27 6.42
C ALA A 95 -6.72 7.49 7.75
N TYR A 96 -6.55 6.16 7.73
CA TYR A 96 -6.42 5.29 8.90
C TYR A 96 -5.49 4.13 8.56
N THR A 97 -4.79 3.62 9.57
CA THR A 97 -3.86 2.49 9.45
C THR A 97 -4.60 1.15 9.46
N THR A 98 -4.01 0.12 8.84
CA THR A 98 -4.48 -1.28 8.91
C THR A 98 -3.32 -2.24 8.70
N ARG A 99 -3.33 -3.37 9.42
CA ARG A 99 -2.43 -4.52 9.22
C ARG A 99 -3.23 -5.73 8.75
N VAL A 100 -2.58 -6.69 8.07
CA VAL A 100 -3.12 -8.03 7.78
C VAL A 100 -2.07 -9.05 8.16
N GLY A 101 -2.47 -10.12 8.83
CA GLY A 101 -1.55 -11.09 9.44
C GLY A 101 -0.89 -10.56 10.72
N ILE A 102 0.06 -11.33 11.23
CA ILE A 102 0.69 -11.10 12.54
C ILE A 102 1.73 -9.98 12.53
N GLY A 103 2.15 -9.59 13.74
CA GLY A 103 3.07 -8.50 14.00
C GLY A 103 2.38 -7.30 14.63
N ALA A 104 3.15 -6.50 15.37
CA ALA A 104 2.58 -5.42 16.16
C ALA A 104 2.04 -4.27 15.29
N PHE A 105 1.03 -3.60 15.84
CA PHE A 105 0.29 -2.53 15.18
C PHE A 105 0.04 -1.38 16.17
N PRO A 106 0.80 -0.25 16.10
CA PRO A 106 0.72 0.87 17.04
C PRO A 106 -0.67 1.32 17.47
N THR A 107 -1.53 1.51 16.47
CA THR A 107 -2.81 2.20 16.55
C THR A 107 -3.96 1.23 16.29
N GLU A 108 -3.77 -0.05 16.63
CA GLU A 108 -4.83 -1.05 16.57
C GLU A 108 -5.90 -0.75 17.61
N GLN A 109 -7.11 -0.41 17.15
CA GLN A 109 -8.23 -0.12 18.05
C GLN A 109 -8.84 -1.42 18.59
N ILE A 110 -8.15 -2.05 19.54
CA ILE A 110 -8.64 -3.20 20.29
C ILE A 110 -9.59 -2.70 21.39
N ASN A 111 -10.89 -2.97 21.24
CA ASN A 111 -11.87 -2.71 22.29
C ASN A 111 -11.75 -3.76 23.41
N PRO A 112 -11.91 -3.35 24.68
CA PRO A 112 -10.95 -2.53 25.43
C PRO A 112 -9.74 -3.35 25.94
N HIS A 113 -8.68 -2.63 26.32
CA HIS A 113 -7.40 -3.08 26.93
C HIS A 113 -6.29 -3.56 25.96
N SER A 114 -5.09 -3.02 26.21
CA SER A 114 -3.77 -3.32 25.60
C SER A 114 -3.30 -2.37 24.48
N LEU A 115 -1.98 -2.13 24.48
CA LEU A 115 -1.14 -1.14 23.79
C LEU A 115 0.26 -1.83 23.58
N PRO A 116 1.32 -1.30 22.91
CA PRO A 116 1.49 -0.34 21.79
C PRO A 116 2.77 -0.65 20.87
N PRO A 117 3.47 0.27 20.11
CA PRO A 117 4.63 -0.04 19.19
C PRO A 117 6.06 0.18 19.81
N PRO A 118 7.24 0.45 19.12
CA PRO A 118 7.67 0.52 17.68
C PRO A 118 8.99 -0.23 17.26
N ALA A 119 9.35 -0.21 15.96
CA ALA A 119 10.59 -0.79 15.34
C ALA A 119 10.83 -2.33 15.42
N ASN A 120 11.82 -2.83 16.19
CA ASN A 120 12.05 -4.27 16.43
C ASN A 120 10.85 -4.85 17.17
N GLN A 121 10.28 -6.01 16.79
CA GLN A 121 9.10 -6.62 17.44
C GLN A 121 9.06 -6.50 18.99
N GLU A 122 10.18 -6.70 19.68
CA GLU A 122 10.26 -6.63 21.15
C GLU A 122 10.17 -5.21 21.72
N ILE A 123 10.57 -4.21 20.93
CA ILE A 123 10.40 -2.78 21.22
C ILE A 123 9.01 -2.35 20.70
N LEU A 124 8.52 -2.98 19.62
CA LEU A 124 7.20 -2.88 18.95
C LEU A 124 6.02 -3.28 19.84
N GLN A 125 6.22 -3.37 21.15
CA GLN A 125 5.26 -3.81 22.16
C GLN A 125 5.34 -2.94 23.44
N LYS A 126 5.92 -1.71 23.39
CA LYS A 126 6.32 -0.96 24.61
C LYS A 126 6.18 0.58 24.65
N VAL A 127 6.13 1.32 23.54
CA VAL A 127 5.99 2.80 23.51
C VAL A 127 4.55 3.26 23.66
N GLU A 128 4.19 4.01 24.69
CA GLU A 128 2.84 4.57 24.78
C GLU A 128 2.52 5.47 23.56
N VAL A 129 1.33 5.30 22.94
CA VAL A 129 0.93 6.12 21.78
C VAL A 129 0.26 7.38 22.27
N GLU A 130 0.94 8.50 22.12
CA GLU A 130 0.36 9.83 22.32
C GLU A 130 -0.57 10.16 21.13
N TYR A 131 -1.83 10.46 21.42
CA TYR A 131 -2.87 10.74 20.41
C TYR A 131 -3.32 12.20 20.47
N GLU A 132 -3.14 12.94 19.37
CA GLU A 132 -3.86 14.19 19.16
C GLU A 132 -5.30 13.94 18.68
N THR A 133 -6.27 14.58 19.34
CA THR A 133 -7.70 14.42 19.04
C THR A 133 -8.22 15.59 18.21
N LEU A 134 -8.53 15.31 16.94
CA LEU A 134 -9.05 16.29 15.99
C LEU A 134 -10.59 16.24 15.88
N PRO A 135 -11.27 17.37 15.63
CA PRO A 135 -12.73 17.41 15.55
C PRO A 135 -13.26 16.71 14.29
N GLY A 136 -14.12 15.70 14.45
CA GLY A 136 -14.77 15.02 13.33
C GLY A 136 -15.82 15.89 12.61
N TRP A 137 -15.83 15.86 11.28
CA TRP A 137 -16.70 16.69 10.42
C TRP A 137 -18.18 16.26 10.39
N LYS A 138 -18.51 15.00 10.69
CA LYS A 138 -19.88 14.43 10.69
C LYS A 138 -20.70 14.62 9.39
N ALA A 139 -20.02 14.89 8.27
CA ALA A 139 -20.61 15.04 6.94
C ALA A 139 -20.11 13.95 5.98
N ASP A 140 -20.88 13.65 4.93
CA ASP A 140 -20.42 12.75 3.87
C ASP A 140 -19.37 13.45 2.98
N THR A 141 -18.33 12.70 2.61
CA THR A 141 -17.26 13.14 1.70
C THR A 141 -17.18 12.30 0.42
N THR A 142 -18.00 11.24 0.25
CA THR A 142 -17.91 10.34 -0.92
C THR A 142 -18.01 11.08 -2.27
N GLY A 143 -18.83 12.14 -2.33
CA GLY A 143 -19.01 12.98 -3.52
C GLY A 143 -17.86 13.95 -3.85
N ALA A 144 -16.93 14.23 -2.93
CA ALA A 144 -15.91 15.27 -3.11
C ALA A 144 -14.92 14.94 -4.25
N ARG A 145 -14.61 15.92 -5.10
CA ARG A 145 -13.65 15.83 -6.22
C ARG A 145 -12.64 16.98 -6.25
N LYS A 146 -12.85 18.03 -5.46
CA LYS A 146 -11.97 19.18 -5.26
C LYS A 146 -11.67 19.36 -3.77
N TRP A 147 -10.64 20.16 -3.47
CA TRP A 147 -10.32 20.56 -2.10
C TRP A 147 -11.50 21.26 -1.40
N ASP A 148 -12.15 22.20 -2.09
CA ASP A 148 -13.23 23.02 -1.53
C ASP A 148 -14.56 22.26 -1.32
N ASP A 149 -14.68 21.05 -1.89
CA ASP A 149 -15.82 20.15 -1.65
C ASP A 149 -15.74 19.49 -0.25
N LEU A 150 -14.59 19.61 0.44
CA LEU A 150 -14.35 18.97 1.73
C LEU A 150 -14.80 19.85 2.91
N PRO A 151 -15.45 19.26 3.94
CA PRO A 151 -15.73 19.95 5.19
C PRO A 151 -14.46 20.57 5.80
N PRO A 152 -14.53 21.77 6.42
CA PRO A 152 -13.35 22.45 6.97
C PRO A 152 -12.53 21.61 7.95
N GLN A 153 -13.16 20.71 8.73
CA GLN A 153 -12.44 19.84 9.65
C GLN A 153 -11.71 18.69 8.94
N ALA A 154 -12.21 18.22 7.80
CA ALA A 154 -11.51 17.25 6.96
C ALA A 154 -10.32 17.91 6.25
N GLN A 155 -10.47 19.16 5.79
CA GLN A 155 -9.36 19.98 5.32
C GLN A 155 -8.29 20.16 6.40
N SER A 156 -8.69 20.50 7.64
CA SER A 156 -7.78 20.62 8.78
C SER A 156 -7.06 19.31 9.12
N TYR A 157 -7.72 18.15 9.02
CA TYR A 157 -7.09 16.85 9.19
C TYR A 157 -5.99 16.59 8.15
N VAL A 158 -6.22 16.91 6.87
CA VAL A 158 -5.17 16.79 5.85
C VAL A 158 -3.99 17.71 6.18
N ARG A 159 -4.25 19.00 6.49
CA ARG A 159 -3.19 19.95 6.86
C ARG A 159 -2.39 19.55 8.10
N PHE A 160 -3.05 18.92 9.07
CA PHE A 160 -2.38 18.36 10.24
C PHE A 160 -1.35 17.28 9.85
N VAL A 161 -1.72 16.38 8.93
CA VAL A 161 -0.81 15.34 8.40
C VAL A 161 0.31 15.94 7.55
N GLU A 162 0.02 16.92 6.69
CA GLU A 162 1.04 17.63 5.89
C GLU A 162 2.13 18.25 6.79
N ASN A 163 1.70 19.00 7.82
CA ASN A 163 2.59 19.68 8.75
C ASN A 163 3.46 18.69 9.55
N HIS A 164 2.91 17.54 9.94
CA HIS A 164 3.65 16.51 10.68
C HIS A 164 4.64 15.73 9.81
N LEU A 165 4.34 15.51 8.53
CA LEU A 165 5.24 14.82 7.62
C LEU A 165 6.34 15.74 7.05
N GLY A 166 6.17 17.06 7.12
CA GLY A 166 7.03 18.03 6.43
C GLY A 166 6.94 17.95 4.90
N VAL A 167 5.95 17.21 4.39
CA VAL A 167 5.70 16.96 2.97
C VAL A 167 4.33 17.50 2.63
N ALA A 168 4.27 18.49 1.74
CA ALA A 168 3.01 19.00 1.23
C ALA A 168 2.27 17.90 0.47
N SER A 169 1.00 17.66 0.79
CA SER A 169 0.13 16.94 -0.12
C SER A 169 -0.15 17.88 -1.29
N MET A 170 0.16 17.46 -2.52
CA MET A 170 0.08 18.37 -3.67
C MET A 170 -1.37 18.59 -4.11
N CYS A 171 -2.21 19.25 -3.30
CA CYS A 171 -3.61 19.54 -3.62
C CYS A 171 -3.85 20.37 -4.91
N HIS A 172 -2.77 20.83 -5.56
CA HIS A 172 -2.78 21.34 -6.95
C HIS A 172 -2.91 20.24 -8.03
N GLY A 173 -2.96 18.95 -7.66
CA GLY A 173 -3.18 17.84 -8.60
C GLY A 173 -3.32 16.43 -8.00
N SER A 174 -2.94 16.22 -6.73
CA SER A 174 -3.06 14.93 -6.03
C SER A 174 -4.52 14.54 -5.78
N VAL A 175 -4.87 13.32 -6.16
CA VAL A 175 -6.22 12.77 -5.99
C VAL A 175 -6.45 12.40 -4.53
N LEU A 176 -7.27 13.18 -3.82
CA LEU A 176 -7.92 12.66 -2.61
C LEU A 176 -8.96 11.61 -3.04
N SER A 177 -8.56 10.34 -2.95
CA SER A 177 -9.40 9.20 -3.32
C SER A 177 -10.51 8.98 -2.28
N THR A 178 -11.67 9.60 -2.47
CA THR A 178 -12.90 9.18 -1.79
C THR A 178 -13.33 7.81 -2.33
N PRO A 179 -13.98 6.93 -1.53
CA PRO A 179 -14.30 5.58 -2.00
C PRO A 179 -15.30 5.60 -3.17
N ARG A 180 -14.96 4.94 -4.28
CA ARG A 180 -15.97 4.63 -5.32
C ARG A 180 -16.99 3.64 -4.72
N PRO A 181 -18.30 3.76 -5.03
CA PRO A 181 -19.34 2.88 -4.46
C PRO A 181 -19.03 1.39 -4.60
N GLU A 182 -18.55 0.99 -5.78
CA GLU A 182 -18.10 -0.37 -6.13
C GLU A 182 -17.11 -0.98 -5.11
N ALA A 183 -16.18 -0.17 -4.59
CA ALA A 183 -15.14 -0.60 -3.65
C ALA A 183 -15.67 -0.78 -2.22
N LEU A 184 -16.75 -0.07 -1.86
CA LEU A 184 -17.42 -0.23 -0.56
C LEU A 184 -18.19 -1.56 -0.49
N ASP A 185 -18.82 -1.97 -1.59
CA ASP A 185 -19.52 -3.26 -1.65
C ASP A 185 -18.54 -4.45 -1.66
N THR A 186 -17.31 -4.28 -2.18
CA THR A 186 -16.29 -5.33 -2.07
C THR A 186 -15.90 -5.60 -0.60
N LEU A 187 -15.77 -4.55 0.21
CA LEU A 187 -15.49 -4.67 1.65
C LEU A 187 -16.67 -5.25 2.44
N ARG A 188 -17.91 -4.92 2.05
CA ARG A 188 -19.14 -5.51 2.63
C ARG A 188 -19.27 -7.01 2.36
N GLY A 189 -18.66 -7.53 1.29
CA GLY A 189 -18.60 -8.96 1.01
C GLY A 189 -17.71 -9.76 1.96
N TRP A 190 -16.73 -9.13 2.61
CA TRP A 190 -15.75 -9.79 3.48
C TRP A 190 -16.14 -9.84 4.96
N TYR A 191 -17.01 -8.93 5.42
CA TYR A 191 -17.57 -8.95 6.77
C TYR A 191 -19.07 -9.31 6.72
N PRO A 192 -19.49 -10.52 7.13
CA PRO A 192 -20.90 -10.87 7.18
C PRO A 192 -21.62 -9.92 8.16
N SER A 193 -22.67 -9.26 7.68
CA SER A 193 -23.32 -8.16 8.42
C SER A 193 -23.87 -8.65 9.76
N THR A 194 -23.25 -8.19 10.86
CA THR A 194 -23.80 -8.32 12.21
C THR A 194 -25.05 -7.44 12.32
N ARG A 195 -26.20 -8.01 11.94
CA ARG A 195 -27.50 -7.39 12.20
C ARG A 195 -27.59 -7.12 13.71
N PRO A 196 -27.84 -5.88 14.17
CA PRO A 196 -28.15 -5.66 15.57
C PRO A 196 -29.41 -6.46 15.90
N SER A 197 -29.39 -7.20 17.01
CA SER A 197 -30.60 -7.85 17.52
C SER A 197 -31.65 -6.77 17.77
N LYS A 198 -32.85 -6.97 17.22
CA LYS A 198 -34.02 -6.22 17.71
C LYS A 198 -34.34 -6.72 19.12
N LYS A 199 -34.87 -5.78 19.91
CA LYS A 199 -35.27 -5.94 21.32
C LYS A 199 -36.05 -7.23 21.56
#